data_AF-A0A4R6QFG3-F1
#
_entry.id   AF-A0A4R6QFG3-F1
#
_cell.length_a   1.000
_cell.length_b   1.000
_cell.length_c   1.000
_cell.angle_alpha   90.00
_cell.angle_beta   90.00
_cell.angle_gamma   90.00
#
_symmetry.space_group_name_H-M   'P 1'
#
loop_
_entity.id
_entity.type
_entity.pdbx_description
1 polymer ?
#
loop_
_entity_poly.entity_id
_entity_poly.type
_entity_poly.pdbx_seq_one_letter_code
_entity_poly.pdbx_strand_id
1 'polypeptide(L)'
;MIDFISDIFANIGYLLELINCLLLLNGISKKSKEHKVFFVYCLLIFIIQIITKILFDLSLNNIFLSHFYFVTQFVLLSYFYYLLLNDTFQKKLIKIVTVVCLSLLGIQYAVYPSKFFTFNLFEIFIMSLPLMIYTTFHLYNLLNEKKYFYYINIGLLLYLFGSTVVFLSYRLLSLIATKEIINITWSLNIYMYVIYQLFILKELIPKKI
;
A
#
# COMPACT_ATOMS: atom_id res chain seq x y z
N MET A 1 -25.96 -0.60 8.72
CA MET A 1 -25.98 -0.97 7.28
C MET A 1 -24.64 -0.67 6.61
N ILE A 2 -24.10 0.55 6.74
CA ILE A 2 -22.77 0.93 6.19
C ILE A 2 -21.64 0.05 6.75
N ASP A 3 -21.64 -0.21 8.06
CA ASP A 3 -20.62 -1.04 8.70
C ASP A 3 -20.63 -2.48 8.16
N PHE A 4 -21.80 -3.10 8.04
CA PHE A 4 -21.96 -4.45 7.46
C PHE A 4 -21.48 -4.54 6.00
N ILE A 5 -21.81 -3.54 5.17
CA ILE A 5 -21.33 -3.50 3.78
C ILE A 5 -19.80 -3.37 3.76
N SER A 6 -19.24 -2.50 4.61
CA SER A 6 -17.80 -2.29 4.70
C SER A 6 -17.06 -3.57 5.10
N ASP A 7 -17.63 -4.36 6.01
CA ASP A 7 -17.08 -5.65 6.43
C ASP A 7 -17.07 -6.68 5.29
N ILE A 8 -18.15 -6.73 4.49
CA ILE A 8 -18.18 -7.58 3.28
C ILE A 8 -17.07 -7.18 2.32
N PHE A 9 -16.93 -5.88 2.04
CA PHE A 9 -15.89 -5.39 1.13
C PHE A 9 -14.48 -5.64 1.67
N ALA A 10 -14.25 -5.51 2.98
CA ALA A 10 -12.98 -5.85 3.60
C ALA A 10 -12.63 -7.34 3.39
N ASN A 11 -13.59 -8.24 3.60
CA ASN A 11 -13.40 -9.67 3.35
C ASN A 11 -13.15 -9.98 1.87
N ILE A 12 -13.82 -9.30 0.95
CA ILE A 12 -13.53 -9.38 -0.50
C ILE A 12 -12.09 -8.93 -0.78
N GLY A 13 -11.64 -7.84 -0.15
CA GLY A 13 -10.26 -7.35 -0.25
C GLY A 13 -9.24 -8.40 0.16
N TYR A 14 -9.43 -9.03 1.33
CA TYR A 14 -8.54 -10.11 1.81
C TYR A 14 -8.54 -11.32 0.88
N LEU A 15 -9.72 -11.72 0.37
CA LEU A 15 -9.82 -12.83 -0.57
C LEU A 15 -9.10 -12.54 -1.89
N LEU A 16 -9.28 -11.33 -2.44
CA LEU A 16 -8.61 -10.91 -3.67
C LEU A 16 -7.09 -10.86 -3.49
N GLU A 17 -6.61 -10.33 -2.36
CA GLU A 17 -5.17 -10.30 -2.06
C GLU A 17 -4.58 -11.71 -1.96
N LEU A 18 -5.30 -12.65 -1.32
CA LEU A 18 -4.89 -14.06 -1.27
C LEU A 18 -4.78 -14.66 -2.68
N ILE A 19 -5.80 -14.44 -3.52
CA ILE A 19 -5.80 -14.89 -4.92
C ILE A 19 -4.60 -14.29 -5.67
N ASN A 20 -4.36 -12.99 -5.51
CA ASN A 20 -3.23 -12.31 -6.14
C ASN A 20 -1.88 -12.88 -5.68
N CYS A 21 -1.72 -13.19 -4.40
CA CYS A 21 -0.53 -13.86 -3.87
C CYS A 21 -0.30 -15.23 -4.51
N LEU A 22 -1.36 -16.05 -4.64
CA LEU A 22 -1.26 -17.37 -5.28
C LEU A 22 -0.90 -17.26 -6.77
N LEU A 23 -1.46 -16.29 -7.49
CA LEU A 23 -1.12 -16.04 -8.90
C LEU A 23 0.32 -15.55 -9.07
N LEU A 24 0.78 -14.68 -8.17
CA LEU A 24 2.16 -14.19 -8.17
C LEU A 24 3.17 -15.29 -7.84
N LEU A 25 2.81 -16.24 -6.97
CA LEU A 25 3.64 -17.38 -6.60
C LEU A 25 3.83 -18.37 -7.76
N ASN A 26 2.85 -18.48 -8.67
CA ASN A 26 2.88 -19.46 -9.74
C ASN A 26 4.10 -19.26 -10.67
N GLY A 27 4.96 -20.28 -10.74
CA GLY A 27 6.17 -20.26 -11.55
C GLY A 27 7.22 -19.23 -11.11
N ILE A 28 7.19 -18.79 -9.85
CA ILE A 28 8.01 -17.69 -9.33
C ILE A 28 9.52 -17.85 -9.59
N SER A 29 10.05 -19.07 -9.60
CA SER A 29 11.48 -19.34 -9.82
C SER A 29 11.97 -18.77 -11.17
N LYS A 30 11.12 -18.82 -12.20
CA LYS A 30 11.39 -18.35 -13.56
C LYS A 30 11.04 -16.87 -13.79
N LYS A 31 10.45 -16.19 -12.82
CA LYS A 31 10.03 -14.79 -12.94
C LYS A 31 11.20 -13.83 -12.69
N SER A 32 11.04 -12.60 -13.18
CA SER A 32 12.00 -11.51 -13.02
C SER A 32 12.15 -11.11 -11.54
N LYS A 33 13.20 -10.33 -11.22
CA LYS A 33 13.46 -9.91 -9.84
C LYS A 33 12.37 -8.97 -9.32
N GLU A 34 11.87 -8.08 -10.17
CA GLU A 34 10.79 -7.13 -9.88
C GLU A 34 9.52 -7.89 -9.45
N HIS A 35 9.16 -8.95 -10.20
CA HIS A 35 8.02 -9.80 -9.88
C HIS A 35 8.18 -10.50 -8.53
N LYS A 36 9.38 -11.01 -8.23
CA LYS A 36 9.67 -11.66 -6.94
C LYS A 36 9.54 -10.69 -5.77
N VAL A 37 10.04 -9.46 -5.91
CA VAL A 37 9.91 -8.42 -4.88
C VAL A 37 8.45 -8.03 -4.70
N PHE A 38 7.70 -7.86 -5.80
CA PHE A 38 6.28 -7.54 -5.73
C PHE A 38 5.45 -8.66 -5.07
N PHE A 39 5.79 -9.92 -5.31
CA PHE A 39 5.20 -11.05 -4.58
C PHE A 39 5.46 -10.97 -3.08
N VAL A 40 6.71 -10.74 -2.65
CA VAL A 40 7.05 -10.59 -1.23
C VAL A 40 6.28 -9.42 -0.61
N TYR A 41 6.14 -8.32 -1.35
CA TYR A 41 5.30 -7.19 -0.94
C TYR A 41 3.85 -7.62 -0.68
N CYS A 42 3.16 -8.20 -1.65
CA CYS A 42 1.77 -8.64 -1.46
C CYS A 42 1.64 -9.65 -0.31
N LEU A 43 2.58 -10.59 -0.19
CA LEU A 43 2.53 -11.61 0.86
C LEU A 43 2.68 -10.99 2.26
N LEU A 44 3.63 -10.08 2.47
CA LEU A 44 3.81 -9.45 3.79
C LEU A 44 2.64 -8.53 4.14
N ILE A 45 2.10 -7.80 3.16
CA ILE A 45 0.92 -6.96 3.38
C ILE A 45 -0.31 -7.81 3.73
N PHE A 46 -0.49 -8.95 3.07
CA PHE A 46 -1.52 -9.93 3.42
C PHE A 46 -1.36 -10.43 4.86
N ILE A 47 -0.14 -10.85 5.24
CA ILE A 47 0.14 -11.33 6.60
C ILE A 47 -0.18 -10.25 7.65
N ILE A 48 0.28 -9.02 7.44
CA ILE A 48 0.02 -7.90 8.36
C ILE A 48 -1.48 -7.65 8.51
N GLN A 49 -2.24 -7.69 7.41
CA GLN A 49 -3.69 -7.50 7.45
C GLN A 49 -4.42 -8.62 8.17
N ILE A 50 -4.05 -9.88 7.93
CA ILE A 50 -4.65 -11.02 8.64
C ILE A 50 -4.36 -10.93 10.15
N ILE A 51 -3.13 -10.61 10.55
CA ILE A 51 -2.80 -10.40 11.97
C ILE A 51 -3.61 -9.23 12.55
N THR A 52 -3.72 -8.12 11.81
CA THR A 52 -4.50 -6.94 12.22
C THR A 52 -5.96 -7.31 12.47
N LYS A 53 -6.56 -8.13 11.59
CA LYS A 53 -7.92 -8.63 11.73
C LYS A 53 -8.06 -9.57 12.92
N ILE A 54 -7.14 -10.53 13.10
CA ILE A 54 -7.17 -11.45 14.25
C ILE A 54 -7.12 -10.66 15.57
N LEU A 55 -6.24 -9.66 15.69
CA LEU A 55 -6.19 -8.81 16.87
C LEU A 55 -7.48 -8.02 17.09
N PHE A 56 -8.08 -7.49 16.01
CA PHE A 56 -9.36 -6.81 16.07
C PHE A 56 -10.48 -7.71 16.59
N ASP A 57 -10.58 -8.93 16.06
CA ASP A 57 -11.59 -9.92 16.46
C ASP A 57 -11.41 -10.35 17.93
N LEU A 58 -10.16 -10.35 18.42
CA LEU A 58 -9.81 -10.58 19.84
C LEU A 58 -9.94 -9.33 20.73
N SER A 59 -10.39 -8.20 20.18
CA SER A 59 -10.47 -6.90 20.89
C SER A 59 -9.12 -6.41 21.45
N LEU A 60 -8.02 -6.80 20.82
CA LEU A 60 -6.66 -6.37 21.15
C LEU A 60 -6.26 -5.14 20.33
N ASN A 61 -5.42 -4.29 20.91
CA ASN A 61 -4.90 -3.12 20.20
C ASN A 61 -4.03 -3.56 19.01
N ASN A 62 -4.38 -3.10 17.82
CA ASN A 62 -3.70 -3.42 16.55
C ASN A 62 -3.07 -2.19 15.87
N ILE A 63 -3.12 -1.01 16.50
CA ILE A 63 -2.68 0.26 15.90
C ILE A 63 -1.20 0.18 15.49
N PHE A 64 -0.37 -0.49 16.30
CA PHE A 64 1.05 -0.64 16.02
C PHE A 64 1.35 -1.37 14.71
N LEU A 65 0.44 -2.24 14.23
CA LEU A 65 0.61 -2.96 12.95
C LEU A 65 0.53 -2.02 11.75
N SER A 66 -0.09 -0.84 11.90
CA SER A 66 -0.08 0.17 10.85
C SER A 66 1.34 0.63 10.51
N HIS A 67 2.24 0.72 11.49
CA HIS A 67 3.65 1.06 11.26
C HIS A 67 4.37 0.00 10.43
N PHE A 68 4.15 -1.26 10.76
CA PHE A 68 4.68 -2.37 9.98
C PHE A 68 4.11 -2.36 8.56
N TYR A 69 2.82 -2.05 8.39
CA TYR A 69 2.19 -1.92 7.08
C TYR A 69 2.88 -0.85 6.22
N PHE A 70 2.95 0.40 6.70
CA PHE A 70 3.46 1.53 5.91
C PHE A 70 4.96 1.42 5.64
N VAL A 71 5.76 0.98 6.62
CA VAL A 71 7.20 0.79 6.44
C VAL A 71 7.48 -0.37 5.48
N THR A 72 6.77 -1.50 5.60
CA THR A 72 6.93 -2.64 4.69
C THR A 72 6.54 -2.25 3.26
N GLN A 73 5.40 -1.58 3.11
CA GLN A 73 4.94 -1.06 1.83
C GLN A 73 5.98 -0.14 1.20
N PHE A 74 6.49 0.82 1.96
CA PHE A 74 7.50 1.76 1.48
C PHE A 74 8.80 1.09 1.05
N VAL A 75 9.38 0.24 1.91
CA VAL A 75 10.69 -0.38 1.65
C VAL A 75 10.61 -1.30 0.44
N LEU A 76 9.60 -2.17 0.39
CA LEU A 76 9.49 -3.15 -0.69
C LEU A 76 9.09 -2.50 -2.02
N LEU A 77 8.18 -1.52 -2.01
CA LEU A 77 7.83 -0.82 -3.24
C LEU A 77 8.96 0.10 -3.71
N SER A 78 9.71 0.74 -2.81
CA SER A 78 10.92 1.49 -3.19
C SER A 78 11.93 0.57 -3.88
N TYR A 79 12.16 -0.63 -3.32
CA TYR A 79 13.06 -1.59 -3.96
C TYR A 79 12.52 -2.14 -5.28
N PHE A 80 11.21 -2.39 -5.36
CA PHE A 80 10.52 -2.75 -6.60
C PHE A 80 10.73 -1.70 -7.69
N TYR A 81 10.52 -0.42 -7.39
CA TYR A 81 10.76 0.67 -8.36
C TYR A 81 12.23 0.85 -8.70
N TYR A 82 13.14 0.62 -7.75
CA TYR A 82 14.57 0.63 -8.03
C TYR A 82 14.96 -0.45 -9.05
N LEU A 83 14.30 -1.60 -9.04
CA LEU A 83 14.53 -2.64 -10.05
C LEU A 83 13.80 -2.33 -11.37
N LEU A 84 12.57 -1.84 -11.27
CA LEU A 84 11.67 -1.63 -12.41
C LEU A 84 12.08 -0.46 -13.31
N LEU A 85 12.56 0.65 -12.74
CA LEU A 85 12.91 1.85 -13.50
C LEU A 85 14.31 1.74 -14.10
N ASN A 86 14.48 2.12 -15.37
CA ASN A 86 15.78 2.07 -16.04
C ASN A 86 16.59 3.36 -15.89
N ASP A 87 15.91 4.50 -15.72
CA ASP A 87 16.56 5.79 -15.63
C ASP A 87 17.46 5.93 -14.38
N THR A 88 18.68 6.42 -14.60
CA THR A 88 19.69 6.51 -13.55
C THR A 88 19.38 7.57 -12.50
N PHE A 89 18.76 8.67 -12.91
CA PHE A 89 18.34 9.73 -12.01
C PHE A 89 17.20 9.25 -11.10
N GLN A 90 16.16 8.63 -11.67
CA GLN A 90 15.04 8.04 -10.92
C GLN A 90 15.55 7.00 -9.90
N LYS A 91 16.45 6.10 -10.30
CA LYS A 91 17.08 5.12 -9.41
C LYS A 91 17.88 5.76 -8.27
N LYS A 92 18.66 6.80 -8.56
CA LYS A 92 19.44 7.53 -7.56
C LYS A 92 18.52 8.24 -6.57
N LEU A 93 17.46 8.87 -7.06
CA LEU A 93 16.44 9.54 -6.26
C LEU A 93 15.79 8.55 -5.29
N ILE A 94 15.37 7.37 -5.78
CA ILE A 94 14.78 6.33 -4.93
C ILE A 94 15.70 5.98 -3.76
N LYS A 95 17.00 5.71 -4.02
CA LYS A 95 17.95 5.38 -2.94
C LYS A 95 18.04 6.48 -1.88
N ILE A 96 18.21 7.74 -2.32
CA ILE A 96 18.38 8.87 -1.42
C ILE A 96 17.11 9.06 -0.59
N VAL A 97 15.94 9.07 -1.23
CA VAL A 97 14.66 9.29 -0.55
C VAL A 97 14.33 8.14 0.40
N THR A 98 14.62 6.88 0.03
CA THR A 98 14.44 5.74 0.95
C THR A 98 15.27 5.90 2.22
N VAL A 99 16.55 6.27 2.09
CA VAL A 99 17.41 6.51 3.27
C VAL A 99 16.86 7.67 4.11
N VAL A 100 16.54 8.80 3.48
CA VAL A 100 16.03 9.99 4.19
C VAL A 100 14.72 9.69 4.92
N CYS A 101 13.72 9.08 4.28
CA CYS A 101 12.45 8.77 4.93
C CYS A 101 12.61 7.79 6.11
N LEU A 102 13.43 6.75 5.97
CA LEU A 102 13.70 5.82 7.08
C LEU A 102 14.46 6.48 8.22
N SER A 103 15.45 7.34 7.92
CA SER A 103 16.15 8.12 8.95
C SER A 103 15.22 9.06 9.69
N LEU A 104 14.33 9.77 8.97
CA LEU A 104 13.34 10.66 9.59
C LEU A 104 12.41 9.92 10.54
N LEU A 105 11.89 8.75 10.15
CA LEU A 105 11.09 7.92 11.06
C LEU A 105 11.90 7.37 12.23
N GLY A 106 13.11 6.88 11.98
CA GLY A 106 13.98 6.36 13.03
C GLY A 106 14.25 7.42 14.10
N ILE A 107 14.57 8.65 13.68
CA ILE A 107 14.73 9.79 14.58
C ILE A 107 13.42 10.10 15.31
N GLN A 108 12.28 10.13 14.60
CA GLN A 108 11.00 10.42 15.22
C GLN A 108 10.65 9.42 16.34
N TYR A 109 10.85 8.13 16.10
CA TYR A 109 10.55 7.10 17.10
C TYR A 109 11.60 7.02 18.21
N ALA A 110 12.85 7.42 17.96
CA ALA A 110 13.85 7.56 19.00
C ALA A 110 13.53 8.73 19.95
N VAL A 111 13.07 9.86 19.42
CA VAL A 111 12.75 11.07 20.22
C VAL A 111 11.37 10.95 20.88
N TYR A 112 10.38 10.37 20.18
CA TYR A 112 9.00 10.23 20.65
C TYR A 112 8.50 8.78 20.51
N PRO A 113 8.96 7.84 21.36
CA PRO A 113 8.56 6.43 21.28
C PRO A 113 7.05 6.21 21.40
N SER A 114 6.34 7.09 22.13
CA SER A 114 4.88 7.03 22.27
C SER A 114 4.13 7.10 20.93
N LYS A 115 4.75 7.68 19.89
CA LYS A 115 4.14 7.75 18.56
C LYS A 115 3.92 6.38 17.93
N PHE A 116 4.71 5.37 18.31
CA PHE A 116 4.58 4.00 17.83
C PHE A 116 3.29 3.30 18.30
N PHE A 117 2.65 3.81 19.34
CA PHE A 117 1.38 3.26 19.84
C PHE A 117 0.17 4.08 19.38
N THR A 118 0.38 5.00 18.44
CA THR A 118 -0.65 5.93 17.94
C THR A 118 -0.64 5.98 16.43
N PHE A 119 -1.75 6.39 15.83
CA PHE A 119 -1.83 6.56 14.39
C PHE A 119 -0.95 7.74 13.94
N ASN A 120 0.17 7.45 13.25
CA ASN A 120 1.18 8.44 12.91
C ASN A 120 0.97 9.03 11.50
N LEU A 121 0.24 10.13 11.40
CA LEU A 121 -0.04 10.81 10.12
C LEU A 121 1.21 11.26 9.37
N PHE A 122 2.28 11.62 10.10
CA PHE A 122 3.54 12.02 9.47
C PHE A 122 4.16 10.85 8.72
N GLU A 123 4.22 9.67 9.34
CA GLU A 123 4.70 8.44 8.72
C GLU A 123 3.95 8.12 7.44
N ILE A 124 2.62 8.12 7.50
CA ILE A 124 1.76 7.83 6.36
C ILE A 124 2.12 8.74 5.19
N PHE A 125 2.26 10.05 5.43
CA PHE A 125 2.56 11.02 4.40
C PHE A 125 3.95 10.83 3.79
N ILE A 126 5.00 10.74 4.61
CA ILE A 126 6.38 10.65 4.08
C ILE A 126 6.67 9.30 3.43
N MET A 127 5.89 8.26 3.73
CA MET A 127 6.00 6.94 3.13
C MET A 127 5.16 6.80 1.85
N SER A 128 3.97 7.41 1.78
CA SER A 128 3.12 7.30 0.59
C SER A 128 3.53 8.26 -0.52
N LEU A 129 3.95 9.48 -0.19
CA LEU A 129 4.26 10.52 -1.18
C LEU A 129 5.37 10.10 -2.16
N PRO A 130 6.52 9.55 -1.73
CA PRO A 130 7.54 9.10 -2.67
C PRO A 130 7.05 7.96 -3.56
N LEU A 131 6.26 7.03 -3.02
CA LEU A 131 5.73 5.92 -3.81
C LEU A 131 4.79 6.42 -4.91
N MET A 132 3.95 7.42 -4.63
CA MET A 132 3.14 8.07 -5.67
C MET A 132 4.02 8.64 -6.79
N ILE A 133 5.11 9.34 -6.44
CA ILE A 133 6.07 9.88 -7.42
C ILE A 133 6.71 8.76 -8.25
N TYR A 134 7.16 7.67 -7.62
CA TYR A 134 7.79 6.53 -8.32
C TYR A 134 6.80 5.84 -9.27
N THR A 135 5.55 5.73 -8.84
CA THR A 135 4.46 5.18 -9.65
C THR A 135 4.21 6.05 -10.87
N THR A 136 4.19 7.37 -10.71
CA THR A 136 4.08 8.33 -11.81
C THR A 136 5.28 8.27 -12.75
N PHE A 137 6.52 8.13 -12.24
CA PHE A 137 7.70 7.92 -13.09
C PHE A 137 7.56 6.67 -13.96
N HIS A 138 7.10 5.56 -13.38
CA HIS A 138 6.89 4.33 -14.14
C HIS A 138 5.83 4.53 -15.24
N LEU A 139 4.68 5.12 -14.91
CA LEU A 139 3.62 5.37 -15.88
C LEU A 139 4.06 6.31 -17.00
N TYR A 140 4.88 7.32 -16.68
CA TYR A 140 5.45 8.24 -17.67
C TYR A 140 6.41 7.52 -18.63
N ASN A 141 7.32 6.71 -18.09
CA ASN A 141 8.27 5.94 -18.90
C ASN A 141 7.55 4.96 -19.85
N LEU A 142 6.34 4.51 -19.50
CA LEU A 142 5.54 3.59 -20.30
C LEU A 142 4.76 4.22 -21.47
N LEU A 143 4.73 5.54 -21.62
CA LEU A 143 3.88 6.22 -22.62
C LEU A 143 4.07 5.69 -24.05
N ASN A 144 5.29 5.26 -24.41
CA ASN A 144 5.63 4.71 -25.72
C ASN A 144 6.22 3.29 -25.66
N GLU A 145 6.12 2.62 -24.51
CA GLU A 145 6.73 1.31 -24.28
C GLU A 145 5.69 0.19 -24.04
N LYS A 146 6.18 -1.05 -23.93
CA LYS A 146 5.32 -2.19 -23.57
C LYS A 146 4.79 -2.02 -22.16
N LYS A 147 3.47 -2.18 -21.99
CA LYS A 147 2.72 -2.04 -20.73
C LYS A 147 3.08 -3.11 -19.68
N TYR A 148 4.29 -3.03 -19.12
CA TYR A 148 4.80 -3.93 -18.09
C TYR A 148 4.46 -3.39 -16.69
N PHE A 149 3.77 -4.17 -15.85
CA PHE A 149 3.22 -3.76 -14.54
C PHE A 149 2.26 -2.56 -14.61
N TYR A 150 1.60 -2.34 -15.74
CA TYR A 150 0.84 -1.12 -15.99
C TYR A 150 -0.39 -0.99 -15.09
N TYR A 151 -1.25 -2.02 -15.02
CA TYR A 151 -2.47 -1.96 -14.22
C TYR A 151 -2.17 -1.93 -12.72
N ILE A 152 -1.16 -2.68 -12.27
CA ILE A 152 -0.67 -2.64 -10.90
C ILE A 152 -0.31 -1.20 -10.49
N ASN A 153 0.41 -0.48 -11.34
CA ASN A 153 0.82 0.89 -11.05
C ASN A 153 -0.36 1.88 -11.05
N ILE A 154 -1.33 1.74 -11.94
CA ILE A 154 -2.56 2.55 -11.89
C ILE A 154 -3.31 2.33 -10.59
N GLY A 155 -3.55 1.05 -10.23
CA GLY A 155 -4.26 0.71 -9.01
C GLY A 155 -3.53 1.20 -7.77
N LEU A 156 -2.21 1.04 -7.73
CA LEU A 156 -1.37 1.49 -6.61
C LEU A 156 -1.42 3.02 -6.47
N LEU A 157 -1.35 3.79 -7.57
CA LEU A 157 -1.45 5.25 -7.52
C LEU A 157 -2.80 5.70 -6.97
N LEU A 158 -3.89 5.11 -7.46
CA LEU A 158 -5.25 5.41 -7.01
C LEU A 158 -5.42 5.11 -5.51
N TYR A 159 -4.93 3.95 -5.07
CA TYR A 159 -4.99 3.56 -3.67
C TYR A 159 -4.15 4.46 -2.79
N LEU A 160 -2.87 4.68 -3.11
CA LEU A 160 -1.98 5.53 -2.31
C LEU A 160 -2.54 6.95 -2.19
N PHE A 161 -3.01 7.53 -3.29
CA PHE A 161 -3.60 8.86 -3.27
C PHE A 161 -4.89 8.90 -2.42
N GLY A 162 -5.85 8.03 -2.72
CA GLY A 162 -7.14 7.97 -2.03
C GLY A 162 -6.98 7.71 -0.53
N SER A 163 -6.18 6.70 -0.16
CA SER A 163 -5.93 6.34 1.23
C SER A 163 -5.18 7.43 1.99
N THR A 164 -4.19 8.09 1.37
CA THR A 164 -3.47 9.20 2.03
C THR A 164 -4.42 10.36 2.32
N VAL A 165 -5.31 10.72 1.38
CA VAL A 165 -6.32 11.77 1.60
C VAL A 165 -7.28 11.40 2.73
N VAL A 166 -7.75 10.14 2.78
CA VAL A 166 -8.58 9.62 3.87
C VAL A 166 -7.88 9.75 5.22
N PHE A 167 -6.62 9.32 5.30
CA PHE A 167 -5.88 9.33 6.57
C PHE A 167 -5.55 10.75 7.03
N LEU A 168 -5.14 11.65 6.14
CA LEU A 168 -4.85 13.04 6.50
C LEU A 168 -6.10 13.82 6.89
N SER A 169 -7.25 13.52 6.27
CA SER A 169 -8.53 14.17 6.63
C SER A 169 -9.11 13.66 7.95
N TYR A 170 -8.72 12.47 8.42
CA TYR A 170 -9.26 11.85 9.63
C TYR A 170 -9.22 12.77 10.86
N ARG A 171 -8.09 13.46 11.11
CA ARG A 171 -7.97 14.34 12.29
C ARG A 171 -8.89 15.55 12.23
N LEU A 172 -9.15 16.08 11.04
CA LEU A 172 -10.09 17.19 10.88
C LEU A 172 -11.51 16.67 11.06
N LEU A 173 -11.85 15.58 10.38
CA LEU A 173 -13.19 14.98 10.43
C LEU A 173 -13.57 14.52 11.84
N SER A 174 -12.62 14.00 12.62
CA SER A 174 -12.90 13.60 14.01
C SER A 174 -13.27 14.78 14.94
N LEU A 175 -12.97 16.03 14.54
CA LEU A 175 -13.31 17.23 15.30
C LEU A 175 -14.64 17.86 14.85
N ILE A 176 -14.97 17.78 13.56
CA ILE A 176 -16.07 18.58 12.96
C ILE A 176 -17.21 17.74 12.39
N ALA A 177 -17.00 16.44 12.16
CA ALA A 177 -17.94 15.59 11.42
C ALA A 177 -18.71 14.64 12.33
N THR A 178 -19.86 14.19 11.85
CA THR A 178 -20.66 13.15 12.53
C THR A 178 -19.98 11.79 12.42
N LYS A 179 -20.32 10.87 13.34
CA LYS A 179 -19.84 9.48 13.31
C LYS A 179 -20.11 8.80 11.97
N GLU A 180 -21.24 9.10 11.34
CA GLU A 180 -21.60 8.56 10.03
C GLU A 180 -20.63 9.00 8.93
N ILE A 181 -20.27 10.29 8.89
CA ILE A 181 -19.29 10.81 7.92
C ILE A 181 -17.91 10.18 8.14
N ILE A 182 -17.51 10.00 9.41
CA ILE A 182 -16.26 9.32 9.76
C ILE A 182 -16.28 7.88 9.24
N ASN A 183 -17.36 7.12 9.47
CA ASN A 183 -17.49 5.75 8.98
C ASN A 183 -17.41 5.68 7.45
N ILE A 184 -18.13 6.55 6.73
CA ILE A 184 -18.07 6.62 5.26
C ILE A 184 -16.64 6.87 4.78
N THR A 185 -15.91 7.76 5.46
CA THR A 185 -14.51 8.07 5.13
C THR A 185 -13.60 6.85 5.31
N TRP A 186 -13.80 6.06 6.37
CA TRP A 186 -13.10 4.79 6.55
C TRP A 186 -13.48 3.75 5.49
N SER A 187 -14.77 3.62 5.16
CA SER A 187 -15.23 2.71 4.10
C SER A 187 -14.59 3.02 2.75
N LEU A 188 -14.32 4.30 2.44
CA LEU A 188 -13.65 4.70 1.21
C LEU A 188 -12.24 4.09 1.10
N ASN A 189 -11.51 3.98 2.21
CA ASN A 189 -10.19 3.32 2.22
C ASN A 189 -10.31 1.84 1.83
N ILE A 190 -11.31 1.14 2.39
CA ILE A 190 -11.59 -0.27 2.09
C ILE A 190 -11.92 -0.43 0.61
N TYR A 191 -12.77 0.43 0.05
CA TYR A 191 -13.14 0.37 -1.37
C TYR A 191 -11.95 0.65 -2.29
N MET A 192 -11.11 1.65 -1.97
CA MET A 192 -9.88 1.92 -2.71
C MET A 192 -8.92 0.73 -2.69
N TYR A 193 -8.84 0.04 -1.55
CA TYR A 193 -8.02 -1.16 -1.43
C TYR A 193 -8.54 -2.31 -2.30
N VAL A 194 -9.86 -2.56 -2.30
CA VAL A 194 -10.49 -3.56 -3.19
C VAL A 194 -10.23 -3.22 -4.66
N ILE A 195 -10.39 -1.95 -5.05
CA ILE A 195 -10.10 -1.49 -6.41
C ILE A 195 -8.64 -1.80 -6.77
N TYR A 196 -7.69 -1.51 -5.87
CA TYR A 196 -6.29 -1.84 -6.08
C TYR A 196 -6.06 -3.34 -6.29
N GLN A 197 -6.67 -4.20 -5.47
CA GLN A 197 -6.56 -5.64 -5.65
C GLN A 197 -7.14 -6.13 -6.99
N LEU A 198 -8.20 -5.51 -7.49
CA LEU A 198 -8.74 -5.80 -8.82
C LEU A 198 -7.78 -5.40 -9.95
N PHE A 199 -7.06 -4.28 -9.80
CA PHE A 199 -6.02 -3.87 -10.76
C PHE A 199 -4.84 -4.85 -10.78
N ILE A 200 -4.42 -5.36 -9.61
CA ILE A 200 -3.41 -6.42 -9.54
C ILE A 200 -3.91 -7.67 -10.26
N LEU A 201 -5.12 -8.12 -9.94
CA LEU A 201 -5.72 -9.31 -10.55
C LEU A 201 -5.77 -9.17 -12.09
N LYS A 202 -6.17 -8.00 -12.59
CA LYS A 202 -6.23 -7.71 -14.03
C LYS A 202 -4.87 -7.78 -14.72
N GLU A 203 -3.78 -7.39 -14.05
CA GLU A 203 -2.42 -7.53 -14.59
C GLU A 203 -1.99 -9.00 -14.65
N LEU A 204 -2.38 -9.81 -13.66
CA LEU A 204 -1.93 -11.19 -13.49
C LEU A 204 -2.72 -12.20 -14.33
N ILE A 205 -3.98 -11.93 -14.65
CA ILE A 205 -4.77 -12.80 -15.53
C ILE A 205 -4.13 -12.79 -16.92
N PRO A 206 -3.68 -13.96 -17.44
CA PRO A 206 -3.08 -14.03 -18.75
C PRO A 206 -4.09 -13.57 -19.80
N LYS A 207 -3.70 -12.61 -20.64
CA LYS A 207 -4.46 -12.28 -21.83
C LYS A 207 -4.42 -13.50 -22.75
N LYS A 208 -5.56 -14.15 -22.96
CA LYS A 208 -5.73 -15.01 -24.13
C LYS A 208 -5.56 -14.09 -25.34
N ILE A 209 -4.46 -14.28 -26.07
CA ILE A 209 -4.24 -13.71 -27.40
C ILE A 209 -5.04 -14.56 -28.38
#